data_AF-A0AAN7ZLU7-F1
#
_entry.id   AF-A0AAN7ZLU7-F1
#
_cell.length_a   1.000
_cell.length_b   1.000
_cell.length_c   1.000
_cell.angle_alpha   90.00
_cell.angle_beta   90.00
_cell.angle_gamma   90.00
#
_symmetry.space_group_name_H-M   'P 1'
#
loop_
_entity.id
_entity.type
_entity.pdbx_description
1 polymer ?
#
loop_
_entity_poly.entity_id
_entity_poly.type
_entity_poly.pdbx_seq_one_letter_code
_entity_poly.pdbx_strand_id
1 'polypeptide(L)'
;MAESKGKYMSTAQKKMLVQLVKNETELLSGKFSSTFTYKAAQEKWIKIGATLNSIPGAQKEWKHWRKTWHDIPSKTKSKNSALKRYECGTGGGPPCPDDINSTDEEILEVICPTSVTRHTDTQESQVDFSFDDEGASLLVNVGTAVSDTTDTTVTNIETNSQKIEAGCSFSTPKPPKKIKYALPPKRLERSVHATEIIAENTQRELKMKQNYYNQKIQLMERQTTLFERLVVAVESICHNDADEDV
;
A
#
# COMPACT_ATOMS: atom_id res chain seq x y z
N MET A 1 54.59 1.89 12.19
CA MET A 1 53.77 0.68 12.42
C MET A 1 52.55 0.80 11.52
N ALA A 2 52.36 -0.13 10.57
CA ALA A 2 51.24 -0.06 9.63
C ALA A 2 50.03 -0.77 10.24
N GLU A 3 49.06 -0.01 10.75
CA GLU A 3 47.79 -0.55 11.22
C GLU A 3 47.08 -1.29 10.08
N SER A 4 46.66 -2.52 10.34
CA SER A 4 46.00 -3.36 9.32
C SER A 4 44.72 -2.68 8.84
N LYS A 5 44.49 -2.67 7.52
CA LYS A 5 43.28 -2.10 6.93
C LYS A 5 42.05 -2.80 7.51
N GLY A 6 41.24 -2.04 8.27
CA GLY A 6 40.00 -2.55 8.83
C GLY A 6 39.01 -2.90 7.72
N LYS A 7 38.48 -4.13 7.73
CA LYS A 7 37.43 -4.55 6.77
C LYS A 7 36.17 -3.70 6.92
N TYR A 8 35.90 -3.22 8.14
CA TYR A 8 34.72 -2.45 8.50
C TYR A 8 35.09 -1.00 8.83
N MET A 9 34.16 -0.09 8.52
CA MET A 9 34.28 1.33 8.85
C MET A 9 34.31 1.50 10.37
N SER A 10 35.30 2.24 10.88
CA SER A 10 35.40 2.52 12.32
C SER A 10 34.28 3.49 12.78
N THR A 11 34.03 3.53 14.08
CA THR A 11 33.05 4.46 14.67
C THR A 11 33.42 5.92 14.42
N ALA A 12 34.71 6.25 14.52
CA ALA A 12 35.25 7.58 14.20
C ALA A 12 35.01 7.95 12.72
N GLN A 13 35.26 7.01 11.79
CA GLN A 13 34.97 7.21 10.37
C GLN A 13 33.47 7.38 10.11
N LYS A 14 32.60 6.61 10.79
CA LYS A 14 31.14 6.75 10.68
C LYS A 14 30.70 8.15 11.11
N LYS A 15 31.16 8.62 12.27
CA LYS A 15 30.82 9.96 12.79
C LYS A 15 31.28 11.06 11.84
N MET A 16 32.53 10.98 11.37
CA MET A 16 33.06 11.97 10.42
C MET A 16 32.29 11.96 9.08
N LEU A 17 31.92 10.79 8.57
CA LEU A 17 31.13 10.70 7.34
C LEU A 17 29.78 11.40 7.48
N VAL A 18 29.09 11.22 8.60
CA VAL A 18 27.81 11.87 8.89
C VAL A 18 27.98 13.39 8.91
N GLN A 19 28.99 13.90 9.62
CA GLN A 19 29.26 15.33 9.72
C GLN A 19 29.60 15.97 8.36
N LEU A 20 30.48 15.33 7.58
CA LEU A 20 30.87 15.83 6.26
C LEU A 20 29.68 15.89 5.29
N VAL A 21 28.82 14.87 5.31
CA VAL A 21 27.64 14.84 4.43
C VAL A 21 26.54 15.79 4.92
N LYS A 22 26.39 15.99 6.23
CA LYS A 22 25.50 17.01 6.82
C LYS A 22 25.88 18.42 6.38
N ASN A 23 27.19 18.72 6.32
CA ASN A 23 27.69 20.02 5.87
C ASN A 23 27.49 20.25 4.35
N GLU A 24 27.42 19.17 3.56
CA GLU A 24 27.26 19.21 2.11
C GLU A 24 25.80 18.90 1.72
N THR A 25 24.88 19.81 2.06
CA THR A 25 23.42 19.62 1.87
C THR A 25 23.02 19.31 0.42
N GLU A 26 23.78 19.81 -0.56
CA GLU A 26 23.58 19.49 -1.98
C GLU A 26 23.70 17.97 -2.26
N LEU A 27 24.57 17.26 -1.54
CA LEU A 27 24.71 15.80 -1.66
C LEU A 27 23.51 15.04 -1.08
N LEU A 28 22.80 15.62 -0.13
CA LEU A 28 21.61 15.04 0.50
C LEU A 28 20.38 15.16 -0.37
N SER A 29 20.27 16.24 -1.14
CA SER A 29 19.08 16.57 -1.94
C SER A 29 18.69 15.48 -2.95
N GLY A 30 19.66 14.66 -3.40
CA GLY A 30 19.45 13.62 -4.40
C GLY A 30 19.09 14.14 -5.80
N LYS A 31 19.06 15.46 -5.98
CA LYS A 31 18.67 16.13 -7.23
C LYS A 31 19.85 16.95 -7.75
N PHE A 32 20.15 16.79 -9.04
CA PHE A 32 21.09 17.67 -9.72
C PHE A 32 20.35 18.92 -10.19
N SER A 33 21.03 20.07 -10.10
CA SER A 33 20.52 21.36 -10.56
C SER A 33 21.46 21.92 -11.62
N SER A 34 21.09 23.05 -12.24
CA SER A 34 22.00 23.75 -13.15
C SER A 34 23.31 24.17 -12.46
N THR A 35 23.29 24.41 -11.15
CA THR A 35 24.45 24.80 -10.35
C THR A 35 25.20 23.59 -9.80
N PHE A 36 24.50 22.49 -9.53
CA PHE A 36 25.07 21.28 -8.96
C PHE A 36 25.04 20.11 -9.95
N THR A 37 26.17 19.90 -10.61
CA THR A 37 26.34 18.85 -11.62
C THR A 37 26.89 17.56 -11.03
N TYR A 38 26.83 16.47 -11.80
CA TYR A 38 27.44 15.19 -11.43
C TYR A 38 28.94 15.32 -11.13
N LYS A 39 29.67 16.13 -11.90
CA LYS A 39 31.12 16.34 -11.71
C LYS A 39 31.39 17.03 -10.37
N ALA A 40 30.61 18.05 -10.03
CA ALA A 40 30.71 18.72 -8.73
C ALA A 40 30.44 17.75 -7.57
N ALA A 41 29.41 16.91 -7.68
CA ALA A 41 29.13 15.88 -6.69
C ALA A 41 30.26 14.86 -6.54
N GLN A 42 30.85 14.43 -7.66
CA GLN A 42 31.99 13.51 -7.67
C GLN A 42 33.20 14.13 -6.95
N GLU A 43 33.53 15.39 -7.24
CA GLU A 43 34.64 16.11 -6.58
C GLU A 43 34.43 16.20 -5.07
N LYS A 44 33.20 16.49 -4.62
CA LYS A 44 32.86 16.48 -3.18
C LYS A 44 33.05 15.09 -2.56
N TRP A 45 32.57 14.02 -3.20
CA TRP A 45 32.78 12.66 -2.70
C TRP A 45 34.25 12.23 -2.67
N ILE A 46 35.06 12.70 -3.63
CA ILE A 46 36.51 12.46 -3.62
C ILE A 46 37.16 13.12 -2.41
N LYS A 47 36.82 14.38 -2.12
CA LYS A 47 37.30 15.10 -0.93
C LYS A 47 36.90 14.38 0.36
N ILE A 48 35.63 14.01 0.49
CA ILE A 48 35.12 13.23 1.64
C ILE A 48 35.91 11.92 1.79
N GLY A 49 36.12 11.19 0.69
CA GLY A 49 36.87 9.94 0.71
C GLY A 49 38.33 10.10 1.16
N ALA A 50 38.99 11.19 0.75
CA ALA A 50 40.35 11.50 1.19
C ALA A 50 40.40 11.77 2.70
N THR A 51 39.48 12.58 3.23
CA THR A 51 39.38 12.87 4.67
C THR A 51 39.04 11.63 5.50
N LEU A 52 38.20 10.72 4.99
CA LEU A 52 37.88 9.49 5.71
C LEU A 52 39.03 8.47 5.69
N ASN A 53 39.77 8.41 4.59
CA ASN A 53 40.92 7.51 4.45
C ASN A 53 42.14 7.97 5.27
N SER A 54 42.20 9.24 5.69
CA SER A 54 43.23 9.72 6.64
C SER A 54 42.95 9.30 8.09
N ILE A 55 41.72 8.88 8.41
CA ILE A 55 41.36 8.33 9.71
C ILE A 55 41.70 6.82 9.71
N PRO A 56 42.32 6.29 10.78
CA PRO A 56 42.60 4.85 10.88
C PRO A 56 41.29 4.03 10.82
N GLY A 57 41.32 2.95 10.02
CA GLY A 57 40.17 2.08 9.80
C GLY A 57 40.04 1.58 8.36
N ALA A 58 38.83 1.65 7.82
CA ALA A 58 38.55 1.21 6.46
C ALA A 58 39.10 2.20 5.43
N GLN A 59 39.77 1.71 4.41
CA GLN A 59 40.19 2.51 3.26
C GLN A 59 39.31 2.15 2.06
N LYS A 60 38.64 3.14 1.48
CA LYS A 60 37.72 2.94 0.36
C LYS A 60 37.86 4.02 -0.71
N GLU A 61 37.51 3.68 -1.94
CA GLU A 61 37.32 4.68 -3.02
C GLU A 61 36.06 5.51 -2.76
N TRP A 62 36.00 6.74 -3.30
CA TRP A 62 34.86 7.64 -3.16
C TRP A 62 33.50 7.01 -3.51
N LYS A 63 33.45 6.13 -4.53
CA LYS A 63 32.21 5.39 -4.92
C LYS A 63 31.70 4.51 -3.79
N HIS A 64 32.62 3.83 -3.10
CA HIS A 64 32.32 2.95 -1.99
C HIS A 64 31.92 3.74 -0.75
N TRP A 65 32.51 4.92 -0.53
CA TRP A 65 32.07 5.84 0.52
C TRP A 65 30.66 6.37 0.27
N ARG A 66 30.36 6.81 -0.96
CA ARG A 66 29.01 7.20 -1.37
C ARG A 66 28.00 6.08 -1.15
N LYS A 67 28.33 4.84 -1.57
CA LYS A 67 27.46 3.69 -1.33
C LYS A 67 27.26 3.42 0.16
N THR A 68 28.34 3.48 0.95
CA THR A 68 28.29 3.31 2.40
C THR A 68 27.35 4.34 3.03
N TRP A 69 27.44 5.61 2.61
CA TRP A 69 26.51 6.65 3.02
C TRP A 69 25.08 6.33 2.64
N HIS A 70 24.79 5.86 1.42
CA HIS A 70 23.40 5.50 1.05
C HIS A 70 22.84 4.31 1.85
N ASP A 71 23.68 3.35 2.23
CA ASP A 71 23.27 2.17 2.99
C ASP A 71 23.00 2.47 4.48
N ILE A 72 23.75 3.41 5.08
CA ILE A 72 23.62 3.78 6.51
C ILE A 72 22.20 4.21 6.88
N PRO A 73 21.57 5.18 6.20
CA PRO A 73 20.19 5.60 6.38
C PRO A 73 19.18 4.47 6.43
N SER A 74 19.26 3.53 5.48
CA SER A 74 18.31 2.42 5.42
C SER A 74 18.42 1.55 6.67
N LYS A 75 19.65 1.26 7.10
CA LYS A 75 19.90 0.45 8.31
C LYS A 75 19.45 1.17 9.57
N THR A 76 19.74 2.46 9.66
CA THR A 76 19.32 3.30 10.80
C THR A 76 17.79 3.40 10.88
N LYS A 77 17.09 3.58 9.75
CA LYS A 77 15.61 3.54 9.70
C LYS A 77 15.06 2.20 10.15
N SER A 78 15.62 1.09 9.67
CA SER A 78 15.20 -0.26 10.10
C SER A 78 15.38 -0.47 11.60
N LYS A 79 16.54 -0.08 12.15
CA LYS A 79 16.81 -0.15 13.60
C LYS A 79 15.80 0.69 14.40
N ASN A 80 15.59 1.94 14.01
CA ASN A 80 14.61 2.84 14.66
C ASN A 80 13.17 2.29 14.57
N SER A 81 12.79 1.74 13.42
CA SER A 81 11.45 1.14 13.26
C SER A 81 11.26 -0.11 14.15
N ALA A 82 12.30 -0.92 14.32
CA ALA A 82 12.24 -2.08 15.21
C ALA A 82 12.08 -1.64 16.67
N LEU A 83 12.81 -0.60 17.08
CA LEU A 83 12.72 -0.01 18.40
C LEU A 83 11.33 0.59 18.67
N LYS A 84 10.78 1.41 17.76
CA LYS A 84 9.41 1.93 17.88
C LYS A 84 8.36 0.83 17.97
N ARG A 85 8.50 -0.25 17.19
CA ARG A 85 7.58 -1.40 17.27
C ARG A 85 7.65 -2.11 18.62
N TYR A 86 8.84 -2.12 19.22
CA TYR A 86 9.02 -2.64 20.57
C TYR A 86 8.33 -1.77 21.61
N GLU A 87 8.56 -0.45 21.55
CA GLU A 87 7.96 0.55 22.45
C GLU A 87 6.43 0.56 22.38
N CYS A 88 5.86 0.38 21.19
CA CYS A 88 4.41 0.30 20.99
C CYS A 88 3.84 -1.12 21.20
N GLY A 89 4.67 -2.10 21.58
CA GLY A 89 4.22 -3.46 21.87
C GLY A 89 3.39 -3.51 23.15
N THR A 90 2.18 -4.05 23.06
CA THR A 90 1.35 -4.33 24.24
C THR A 90 1.58 -5.76 24.71
N GLY A 91 1.99 -5.93 25.96
CA GLY A 91 2.28 -7.21 26.61
C GLY A 91 3.61 -7.11 27.35
N GLY A 92 3.61 -7.38 28.66
CA GLY A 92 4.73 -7.14 29.60
C GLY A 92 5.99 -7.98 29.36
N GLY A 93 6.50 -7.97 28.14
CA GLY A 93 7.81 -8.51 27.80
C GLY A 93 8.94 -7.70 28.44
N PRO A 94 10.17 -8.22 28.38
CA PRO A 94 11.34 -7.54 28.93
C PRO A 94 11.57 -6.15 28.28
N PRO A 95 12.47 -5.30 28.79
CA PRO A 95 12.91 -4.10 28.08
C PRO A 95 13.68 -4.45 26.80
N CYS A 96 13.65 -3.56 25.79
CA CYS A 96 14.44 -3.74 24.58
C CYS A 96 15.93 -3.71 24.95
N PRO A 97 16.74 -4.70 24.55
CA PRO A 97 18.17 -4.70 24.88
C PRO A 97 18.99 -3.71 24.03
N ASP A 98 18.42 -3.20 22.93
CA ASP A 98 19.12 -2.35 21.98
C ASP A 98 18.68 -0.89 22.08
N ASP A 99 19.64 0.01 22.34
CA ASP A 99 19.44 1.46 22.27
C ASP A 99 19.83 2.03 20.89
N ILE A 100 19.25 3.17 20.52
CA ILE A 100 19.71 3.94 19.37
C ILE A 100 20.97 4.73 19.76
N ASN A 101 22.04 4.60 18.97
CA ASN A 101 23.29 5.29 19.27
C ASN A 101 23.16 6.78 18.89
N SER A 102 23.84 7.68 19.60
CA SER A 102 23.84 9.13 19.27
C SER A 102 24.18 9.44 17.80
N THR A 103 25.08 8.69 17.17
CA THR A 103 25.37 8.85 15.72
C THR A 103 24.19 8.44 14.84
N ASP A 104 23.42 7.41 15.24
CA ASP A 104 22.23 6.98 14.52
C ASP A 104 21.09 8.00 14.64
N GLU A 105 20.97 8.70 15.77
CA GLU A 105 20.04 9.82 15.94
C GLU A 105 20.40 10.99 15.02
N GLU A 106 21.67 11.38 14.95
CA GLU A 106 22.15 12.42 14.03
C GLU A 106 21.88 12.05 12.56
N ILE A 107 22.05 10.77 12.22
CA ILE A 107 21.70 10.26 10.90
C ILE A 107 20.20 10.43 10.61
N LEU A 108 19.32 10.12 11.56
CA LEU A 108 17.86 10.27 11.40
C LEU A 108 17.45 11.72 11.17
N GLU A 109 18.10 12.67 11.84
CA GLU A 109 17.88 14.11 11.64
C GLU A 109 18.24 14.53 10.20
N VAL A 110 19.33 13.99 9.65
CA VAL A 110 19.89 14.38 8.35
C VAL A 110 19.10 13.84 7.15
N ILE A 111 18.50 12.65 7.24
CA ILE A 111 17.91 11.93 6.08
C ILE A 111 16.59 12.54 5.57
N CYS A 112 16.10 13.60 6.20
CA CYS A 112 14.83 14.29 6.00
C CYS A 112 13.86 14.00 7.16
N PRO A 113 13.54 15.01 7.99
CA PRO A 113 12.61 14.90 9.11
C PRO A 113 11.28 14.30 8.70
N THR A 114 10.83 14.57 7.49
CA THR A 114 9.49 14.22 7.01
C THR A 114 9.29 12.74 6.69
N SER A 115 10.37 11.98 6.50
CA SER A 115 10.29 10.53 6.39
C SER A 115 10.15 9.83 7.76
N VAL A 116 10.45 10.54 8.84
CA VAL A 116 10.49 10.00 10.22
C VAL A 116 9.33 10.55 11.05
N THR A 117 8.93 11.80 10.78
CA THR A 117 7.80 12.52 11.36
C THR A 117 6.84 12.87 10.23
N ARG A 118 5.57 12.50 10.35
CA ARG A 118 4.49 12.73 9.36
C ARG A 118 4.54 14.17 8.81
N HIS A 119 4.21 14.39 7.54
CA HIS A 119 4.02 15.75 7.00
C HIS A 119 2.96 16.48 7.83
N THR A 120 3.34 17.57 8.50
CA THR A 120 2.40 18.41 9.29
C THR A 120 1.44 19.20 8.41
N ASP A 121 1.82 19.40 7.14
CA ASP A 121 1.10 20.28 6.21
C ASP A 121 -0.01 19.53 5.45
N THR A 122 -0.12 18.21 5.64
CA THR A 122 -1.21 17.42 5.06
C THR A 122 -2.39 17.45 6.02
N GLN A 123 -3.41 18.25 5.69
CA GLN A 123 -4.70 18.16 6.38
C GLN A 123 -5.31 16.78 6.13
N GLU A 124 -5.72 16.10 7.19
CA GLU A 124 -6.39 14.81 7.06
C GLU A 124 -7.78 15.01 6.42
N SER A 125 -8.21 14.05 5.61
CA SER A 125 -9.56 14.09 5.02
C SER A 125 -10.57 13.92 6.15
N GLN A 126 -11.35 14.96 6.41
CA GLN A 126 -12.43 14.89 7.38
C GLN A 126 -13.56 14.03 6.79
N VAL A 127 -13.81 12.87 7.39
CA VAL A 127 -14.95 12.01 7.04
C VAL A 127 -16.03 12.29 8.06
N ASP A 128 -17.11 12.91 7.62
CA ASP A 128 -18.27 13.16 8.45
C ASP A 128 -19.23 11.95 8.30
N PHE A 129 -19.47 11.26 9.39
CA PHE A 129 -20.41 10.14 9.41
C PHE A 129 -21.77 10.67 9.87
N SER A 130 -22.59 11.12 8.91
CA SER A 130 -23.99 11.41 9.17
C SER A 130 -24.74 10.09 9.34
N PHE A 131 -24.97 9.71 10.59
CA PHE A 131 -26.00 8.73 10.91
C PHE A 131 -27.32 9.46 10.95
N ASP A 132 -28.12 9.32 9.89
CA ASP A 132 -29.50 9.78 9.89
C ASP A 132 -30.27 8.95 10.93
N ASP A 133 -30.42 9.52 12.12
CA ASP A 133 -31.31 9.02 13.17
C ASP A 133 -32.74 9.48 12.85
N GLU A 134 -33.36 8.86 11.85
CA GLU A 134 -34.80 8.97 11.63
C GLU A 134 -35.47 7.70 12.16
N GLY A 135 -35.89 7.82 13.42
CA GLY A 135 -36.73 6.86 14.09
C GLY A 135 -37.99 6.56 13.28
N ALA A 136 -38.26 5.26 13.16
CA ALA A 136 -39.57 4.64 12.98
C ALA A 136 -40.72 5.54 12.44
N SER A 137 -41.05 5.38 11.15
CA SER A 137 -42.46 5.30 10.76
C SER A 137 -42.64 4.43 9.53
N LEU A 138 -43.14 3.23 9.77
CA LEU A 138 -43.74 2.35 8.77
C LEU A 138 -45.07 2.98 8.32
N LEU A 139 -45.11 3.57 7.13
CA LEU A 139 -46.34 3.68 6.36
C LEU A 139 -46.10 3.25 4.93
N VAL A 140 -46.59 2.03 4.64
CA VAL A 140 -46.88 1.52 3.31
C VAL A 140 -47.90 2.46 2.66
N ASN A 141 -47.65 2.90 1.43
CA ASN A 141 -48.74 3.02 0.49
C ASN A 141 -48.32 2.60 -0.92
N VAL A 142 -49.07 1.63 -1.44
CA VAL A 142 -48.93 0.96 -2.72
C VAL A 142 -49.47 1.86 -3.83
N GLY A 143 -48.75 1.89 -4.96
CA GLY A 143 -49.35 2.17 -6.27
C GLY A 143 -48.57 3.15 -7.14
N THR A 144 -47.77 2.62 -8.07
CA THR A 144 -48.03 2.71 -9.54
C THR A 144 -46.72 2.66 -10.35
N ALA A 145 -46.64 1.62 -11.19
CA ALA A 145 -45.85 1.45 -12.42
C ALA A 145 -44.32 1.70 -12.38
N VAL A 146 -43.60 0.57 -12.34
CA VAL A 146 -42.23 0.43 -12.86
C VAL A 146 -42.25 0.59 -14.38
N SER A 147 -41.42 1.47 -14.91
CA SER A 147 -40.89 1.37 -16.27
C SER A 147 -39.37 1.36 -16.19
N ASP A 148 -38.83 0.23 -16.63
CA ASP A 148 -37.44 -0.01 -16.97
C ASP A 148 -37.00 0.96 -18.08
N THR A 149 -35.80 1.56 -17.99
CA THR A 149 -34.86 1.79 -19.12
C THR A 149 -33.64 2.62 -18.68
N THR A 150 -32.48 1.94 -18.66
CA THR A 150 -31.15 2.31 -19.18
C THR A 150 -30.49 3.69 -18.93
N ASP A 151 -29.18 3.56 -18.69
CA ASP A 151 -28.06 4.43 -19.07
C ASP A 151 -27.53 5.49 -18.09
N THR A 152 -26.29 5.25 -17.63
CA THR A 152 -25.32 6.31 -17.35
C THR A 152 -23.93 5.82 -17.77
N THR A 153 -23.66 6.01 -19.06
CA THR A 153 -22.48 6.67 -19.64
C THR A 153 -21.11 6.41 -18.99
N VAL A 154 -20.34 5.55 -19.65
CA VAL A 154 -18.87 5.55 -19.60
C VAL A 154 -18.36 6.60 -20.59
N THR A 155 -17.70 7.65 -20.11
CA THR A 155 -17.00 8.61 -20.97
C THR A 155 -15.54 8.20 -21.14
N ASN A 156 -15.19 7.82 -22.37
CA ASN A 156 -13.82 7.73 -22.88
C ASN A 156 -13.34 9.11 -23.36
N ILE A 157 -12.09 9.47 -23.07
CA ILE A 157 -11.30 10.38 -23.92
C ILE A 157 -9.89 9.81 -24.11
N GLU A 158 -9.74 9.19 -25.29
CA GLU A 158 -8.64 9.18 -26.27
C GLU A 158 -7.20 9.54 -25.86
N THR A 159 -6.25 8.68 -26.26
CA THR A 159 -4.94 9.15 -26.75
C THR A 159 -4.56 8.50 -28.08
N ASN A 160 -4.49 9.39 -29.06
CA ASN A 160 -4.18 9.30 -30.47
C ASN A 160 -2.81 8.67 -30.77
N SER A 161 -2.76 7.75 -31.75
CA SER A 161 -1.54 7.25 -32.38
C SER A 161 -1.27 8.00 -33.68
N GLN A 162 -0.12 8.67 -33.80
CA GLN A 162 0.40 9.11 -35.09
C GLN A 162 1.82 8.59 -35.34
N LYS A 163 1.97 8.05 -36.54
CA LYS A 163 3.11 7.38 -37.17
C LYS A 163 3.86 8.39 -38.04
N ILE A 164 5.20 8.47 -37.95
CA ILE A 164 6.08 8.97 -39.04
C ILE A 164 7.34 8.09 -39.10
N GLU A 165 7.82 7.87 -40.33
CA GLU A 165 8.60 6.73 -40.83
C GLU A 165 10.13 6.92 -40.87
N ALA A 166 10.82 5.77 -40.81
CA ALA A 166 12.04 5.32 -41.50
C ALA A 166 13.37 6.13 -41.48
N GLY A 167 14.41 5.48 -40.94
CA GLY A 167 15.69 5.31 -41.67
C GLY A 167 16.99 5.59 -40.91
N CYS A 168 17.66 4.51 -40.45
CA CYS A 168 19.05 4.12 -40.78
C CYS A 168 19.82 3.48 -39.61
N SER A 169 20.55 2.42 -39.98
CA SER A 169 21.19 1.37 -39.19
C SER A 169 22.50 1.76 -38.50
N PHE A 170 22.72 1.22 -37.29
CA PHE A 170 23.95 0.46 -37.00
C PHE A 170 23.70 -0.58 -35.90
N SER A 171 23.91 -1.85 -36.26
CA SER A 171 23.83 -3.02 -35.37
C SER A 171 25.16 -3.19 -34.63
N THR A 172 25.10 -3.42 -33.32
CA THR A 172 26.07 -4.33 -32.67
C THR A 172 25.32 -5.28 -31.73
N PRO A 173 25.71 -6.57 -31.64
CA PRO A 173 24.95 -7.57 -30.91
C PRO A 173 25.29 -7.53 -29.41
N LYS A 174 24.30 -7.27 -28.55
CA LYS A 174 24.41 -7.51 -27.10
C LYS A 174 23.96 -8.94 -26.77
N PRO A 175 24.71 -9.69 -25.93
CA PRO A 175 24.41 -11.08 -25.61
C PRO A 175 23.14 -11.19 -24.73
N PRO A 176 22.43 -12.35 -24.78
CA PRO A 176 21.17 -12.52 -24.08
C PRO A 176 21.39 -12.52 -22.56
N LYS A 177 20.72 -11.59 -21.87
CA LYS A 177 20.66 -11.58 -20.41
C LYS A 177 19.84 -12.78 -19.95
N LYS A 178 20.49 -13.72 -19.26
CA LYS A 178 19.84 -14.84 -18.57
C LYS A 178 18.87 -14.27 -17.52
N ILE A 179 17.57 -14.40 -17.77
CA ILE A 179 16.55 -14.19 -16.74
C ILE A 179 16.58 -15.43 -15.85
N LYS A 180 17.09 -15.27 -14.62
CA LYS A 180 16.93 -16.27 -13.56
C LYS A 180 16.59 -15.55 -12.27
N TYR A 181 15.31 -15.53 -11.91
CA TYR A 181 14.88 -15.57 -10.51
C TYR A 181 13.53 -16.30 -10.47
N ALA A 182 13.57 -17.63 -10.31
CA ALA A 182 12.40 -18.34 -9.81
C ALA A 182 12.22 -17.93 -8.35
N LEU A 183 11.02 -17.50 -7.97
CA LEU A 183 10.70 -17.15 -6.59
C LEU A 183 10.86 -18.41 -5.70
N PRO A 184 11.31 -18.27 -4.43
CA PRO A 184 11.44 -19.39 -3.52
C PRO A 184 10.10 -20.14 -3.36
N PRO A 185 10.06 -21.48 -3.43
CA PRO A 185 8.81 -22.26 -3.41
C PRO A 185 7.86 -21.89 -2.27
N LYS A 186 8.40 -21.67 -1.07
CA LYS A 186 7.63 -21.30 0.13
C LYS A 186 6.83 -20.00 0.00
N ARG A 187 7.26 -19.07 -0.86
CA ARG A 187 6.53 -17.81 -1.11
C ARG A 187 5.35 -18.04 -2.06
N LEU A 188 5.48 -18.98 -3.00
CA LEU A 188 4.40 -19.37 -3.90
C LEU A 188 3.30 -20.12 -3.14
N GLU A 189 3.66 -21.08 -2.28
CA GLU A 189 2.70 -21.82 -1.45
C GLU A 189 1.81 -20.90 -0.59
N ARG A 190 2.40 -19.89 0.06
CA ARG A 190 1.63 -18.92 0.84
C ARG A 190 0.66 -18.10 0.00
N SER A 191 1.06 -17.76 -1.23
CA SER A 191 0.21 -17.04 -2.17
C SER A 191 -0.94 -17.91 -2.66
N VAL A 192 -0.67 -19.18 -2.98
CA VAL A 192 -1.67 -20.15 -3.43
C VAL A 192 -2.68 -20.42 -2.31
N HIS A 193 -2.21 -20.66 -1.09
CA HIS A 193 -3.08 -20.87 0.06
C HIS A 193 -3.95 -19.65 0.37
N ALA A 194 -3.38 -18.44 0.28
CA ALA A 194 -4.17 -17.21 0.45
C ALA A 194 -5.27 -17.08 -0.62
N THR A 195 -4.97 -17.41 -1.88
CA THR A 195 -5.97 -17.39 -2.96
C THR A 195 -7.05 -18.46 -2.79
N GLU A 196 -6.69 -19.62 -2.25
CA GLU A 196 -7.63 -20.71 -1.96
C GLU A 196 -8.61 -20.32 -0.86
N ILE A 197 -8.14 -19.73 0.24
CA ILE A 197 -9.01 -19.21 1.31
C ILE A 197 -10.01 -18.17 0.77
N ILE A 198 -9.54 -17.26 -0.10
CA ILE A 198 -10.42 -16.25 -0.71
C ILE A 198 -11.48 -16.93 -1.57
N ALA A 199 -11.09 -17.89 -2.42
CA ALA A 199 -12.02 -18.64 -3.25
C ALA A 199 -13.08 -19.37 -2.40
N GLU A 200 -12.67 -20.06 -1.33
CA GLU A 200 -13.59 -20.72 -0.41
C GLU A 200 -14.56 -19.75 0.28
N ASN A 201 -14.06 -18.58 0.72
CA ASN A 201 -14.91 -17.55 1.32
C ASN A 201 -15.99 -17.09 0.32
N THR A 202 -15.60 -16.80 -0.92
CA THR A 202 -16.56 -16.37 -1.95
C THR A 202 -17.61 -17.44 -2.25
N GLN A 203 -17.23 -18.72 -2.28
CA GLN A 203 -18.18 -19.82 -2.47
C GLN A 203 -19.16 -19.95 -1.30
N ARG A 204 -18.68 -19.76 -0.06
CA ARG A 204 -19.54 -19.76 1.14
C ARG A 204 -20.55 -18.60 1.11
N GLU A 205 -20.12 -17.40 0.73
CA GLU A 205 -21.01 -16.24 0.59
C GLU A 205 -22.09 -16.49 -0.48
N LEU A 206 -21.70 -17.01 -1.65
CA LEU A 206 -22.64 -17.35 -2.72
C LEU A 206 -23.66 -18.40 -2.27
N LYS A 207 -23.21 -19.44 -1.56
CA LYS A 207 -24.08 -20.49 -1.03
C LYS A 207 -25.07 -19.94 0.01
N MET A 208 -24.62 -19.08 0.91
CA MET A 208 -25.51 -18.41 1.86
C MET A 208 -26.55 -17.55 1.16
N LYS A 209 -26.13 -16.77 0.15
CA LYS A 209 -27.01 -15.92 -0.64
C LYS A 209 -28.05 -16.75 -1.41
N GLN A 210 -27.65 -17.86 -2.03
CA GLN A 210 -28.56 -18.79 -2.69
C GLN A 210 -29.59 -19.37 -1.73
N ASN A 211 -29.16 -19.83 -0.55
CA ASN A 211 -30.06 -20.35 0.48
C ASN A 211 -31.07 -19.30 0.95
N TYR A 212 -30.62 -18.07 1.15
CA TYR A 212 -31.49 -16.96 1.53
C TYR A 212 -32.59 -16.73 0.49
N TYR A 213 -32.25 -16.64 -0.80
CA TYR A 213 -33.26 -16.43 -1.84
C TYR A 213 -34.21 -17.60 -1.98
N ASN A 214 -33.73 -18.84 -1.85
CA ASN A 214 -34.59 -20.02 -1.88
C ASN A 214 -35.63 -19.99 -0.74
N GLN A 215 -35.21 -19.64 0.49
CA GLN A 215 -36.13 -19.49 1.61
C GLN A 215 -37.12 -18.34 1.39
N LYS A 216 -36.64 -17.21 0.83
CA LYS A 216 -37.50 -16.07 0.50
C LYS A 216 -38.57 -16.44 -0.51
N ILE A 217 -38.21 -17.17 -1.57
CA ILE A 217 -39.17 -17.65 -2.59
C ILE A 217 -40.24 -18.54 -1.93
N GLN A 218 -39.83 -19.50 -1.10
CA GLN A 218 -40.79 -20.38 -0.39
C GLN A 218 -41.76 -19.61 0.51
N LEU A 219 -41.29 -18.56 1.19
CA LEU A 219 -42.17 -17.71 2.00
C LEU A 219 -43.18 -16.94 1.14
N MET A 220 -42.74 -16.40 0.01
CA MET A 220 -43.60 -15.69 -0.94
C MET A 220 -44.65 -16.63 -1.57
N GLU A 221 -44.25 -17.84 -1.93
CA GLU A 221 -45.16 -18.87 -2.45
C GLU A 221 -46.23 -19.22 -1.42
N ARG A 222 -45.85 -19.47 -0.16
CA ARG A 222 -46.81 -19.72 0.92
C ARG A 222 -47.78 -18.56 1.11
N GLN A 223 -47.28 -17.33 1.13
CA GLN A 223 -48.14 -16.16 1.26
C GLN A 223 -49.13 -16.06 0.10
N THR A 224 -48.68 -16.34 -1.12
CA THR A 224 -49.53 -16.35 -2.33
C THR A 224 -50.64 -17.40 -2.21
N THR A 225 -50.30 -18.63 -1.80
CA THR A 225 -51.32 -19.69 -1.61
C THR A 225 -52.35 -19.36 -0.54
N LEU A 226 -51.99 -18.61 0.51
CA LEU A 226 -52.93 -18.16 1.54
C LEU A 226 -53.87 -17.10 0.99
N PHE A 227 -53.37 -16.16 0.18
CA PHE A 227 -54.21 -15.16 -0.47
C PHE A 227 -55.17 -15.79 -1.49
N GLU A 228 -54.72 -16.75 -2.30
CA GLU A 228 -55.59 -17.49 -3.21
C GLU A 228 -56.73 -18.19 -2.47
N ARG A 229 -56.44 -18.85 -1.34
CA ARG A 229 -57.47 -19.49 -0.49
C ARG A 229 -58.45 -18.47 0.10
N LEU A 230 -57.96 -17.30 0.49
CA LEU A 230 -58.81 -16.23 1.03
C LEU A 230 -59.75 -15.68 -0.05
N VAL A 231 -59.26 -15.48 -1.27
CA VAL A 231 -60.09 -15.06 -2.42
C VAL A 231 -61.20 -16.09 -2.67
N VAL A 232 -60.86 -17.38 -2.74
CA VAL A 232 -61.84 -18.46 -2.94
C VAL A 232 -62.88 -18.52 -1.81
N ALA A 233 -62.47 -18.30 -0.56
CA ALA A 233 -63.39 -18.26 0.58
C ALA A 233 -64.34 -17.07 0.52
N VAL A 234 -63.84 -15.88 0.15
CA VAL A 234 -64.66 -14.68 -0.03
C VAL A 234 -65.65 -14.85 -1.18
N GLU A 235 -65.20 -15.39 -2.32
CA GLU A 235 -66.07 -15.70 -3.45
C GLU A 235 -67.20 -16.66 -3.06
N SER A 236 -66.90 -17.67 -2.24
CA SER A 236 -67.91 -18.61 -1.74
C SER A 236 -68.95 -17.95 -0.83
N ILE A 237 -68.55 -17.00 0.02
CA ILE A 237 -69.47 -16.24 0.89
C ILE A 237 -70.38 -15.35 0.04
N CYS A 238 -69.80 -14.57 -0.88
CA CYS A 238 -70.58 -13.68 -1.75
C CYS A 238 -71.56 -14.42 -2.67
N HIS A 239 -71.26 -15.67 -3.06
CA HIS A 239 -72.19 -16.49 -3.85
C HIS A 239 -73.39 -16.97 -3.02
N ASN A 240 -73.18 -17.32 -1.74
CA ASN A 240 -74.26 -17.78 -0.87
C ASN A 240 -75.19 -16.65 -0.42
N ASP A 241 -74.68 -15.42 -0.26
CA ASP A 241 -75.49 -14.25 0.11
C ASP A 241 -76.41 -13.77 -1.04
N ALA A 242 -76.11 -14.14 -2.30
CA ALA A 242 -76.94 -13.79 -3.46
C ALA A 242 -78.17 -14.69 -3.64
N ASP A 243 -78.18 -15.86 -2.99
CA ASP A 243 -79.28 -16.84 -3.06
C ASP A 243 -80.28 -16.74 -1.89
N GLU A 244 -80.04 -15.89 -0.88
CA GLU A 244 -80.97 -15.67 0.26
C GLU A 244 -81.96 -14.50 0.06
N ASP A 245 -81.92 -13.77 -1.06
CA ASP A 245 -82.80 -12.61 -1.35
C ASP A 245 -83.94 -12.90 -2.37
N VAL A 246 -84.43 -14.14 -2.49
CA VAL A 246 -85.59 -14.53 -3.33
C VAL A 246 -86.77 -15.05 -2.51
#